data_AF-A0A3B8UMH7-F1
#
_entry.id   AF-A0A3B8UMH7-F1
#
_cell.length_a   1.000
_cell.length_b   1.000
_cell.length_c   1.000
_cell.angle_alpha   90.00
_cell.angle_beta   90.00
_cell.angle_gamma   90.00
#
_symmetry.space_group_name_H-M   'P 1'
#
loop_
_entity.id
_entity.type
_entity.pdbx_description
1 polymer ?
#
loop_
_entity_poly.entity_id
_entity_poly.type
_entity_poly.pdbx_seq_one_letter_code
_entity_poly.pdbx_strand_id
1 'polypeptide(L)' 'MPAKSAAQQKAAGAALSAKRGDTPKSKLKGASKSMMESMSEKQLEEFAHTKRKGKPELVSKD' A
#
# COMPACT_ATOMS: atom_id res chain seq x y z
N MET A 1 3.68 -5.51 -9.85
CA MET A 1 4.94 -5.60 -9.03
C MET A 1 4.54 -5.88 -7.58
N PRO A 2 5.15 -6.85 -6.87
CA PRO A 2 4.74 -7.19 -5.50
C PRO A 2 5.31 -6.23 -4.45
N ALA A 3 4.56 -5.98 -3.37
CA ALA A 3 5.04 -5.22 -2.20
C ALA A 3 6.26 -5.92 -1.57
N LYS A 4 7.34 -5.16 -1.27
CA LYS A 4 8.59 -5.71 -0.74
C LYS A 4 8.58 -5.88 0.79
N SER A 5 7.68 -5.19 1.49
CA SER A 5 7.49 -5.31 2.95
C SER A 5 6.03 -5.36 3.38
N ALA A 6 5.79 -5.86 4.60
CA ALA A 6 4.46 -5.83 5.22
C ALA A 6 3.94 -4.41 5.42
N ALA A 7 4.83 -3.44 5.72
CA ALA A 7 4.47 -2.02 5.82
C ALA A 7 3.93 -1.47 4.49
N GLN A 8 4.59 -1.79 3.36
CA GLN A 8 4.11 -1.37 2.03
C GLN A 8 2.78 -2.02 1.66
N GLN A 9 2.56 -3.29 2.02
CA GLN A 9 1.28 -3.95 1.80
C GLN A 9 0.14 -3.27 2.59
N LYS A 10 0.39 -2.92 3.87
CA LYS A 10 -0.58 -2.17 4.69
C LYS A 10 -0.87 -0.78 4.09
N ALA A 11 0.18 -0.07 3.67
CA ALA A 11 0.05 1.23 3.02
C ALA A 11 -0.75 1.15 1.71
N ALA A 12 -0.50 0.12 0.89
CA ALA A 12 -1.25 -0.14 -0.34
C ALA A 12 -2.73 -0.40 -0.07
N GLY A 13 -3.07 -1.17 0.97
CA GLY A 13 -4.46 -1.41 1.36
C GLY A 13 -5.19 -0.14 1.79
N ALA A 14 -4.55 0.70 2.59
CA ALA A 14 -5.11 2.00 2.99
C ALA A 14 -5.28 2.93 1.78
N ALA A 15 -4.28 2.99 0.89
CA ALA A 15 -4.33 3.75 -0.34
C ALA A 15 -5.45 3.27 -1.28
N LEU A 16 -5.64 1.95 -1.41
CA LEU A 16 -6.70 1.35 -2.24
C LEU A 16 -8.08 1.73 -1.73
N SER A 17 -8.32 1.61 -0.43
CA SER A 17 -9.58 2.00 0.21
C SER A 17 -9.89 3.48 -0.02
N ALA A 18 -8.88 4.35 0.01
CA ALA A 18 -9.06 5.76 -0.30
C ALA A 18 -9.23 6.07 -1.79
N LYS A 19 -8.67 5.25 -2.68
CA LYS A 19 -8.89 5.34 -4.14
C LYS A 19 -10.34 4.96 -4.50
N ARG A 20 -10.89 3.94 -3.81
CA ARG A 20 -12.29 3.48 -3.97
C ARG A 20 -13.32 4.40 -3.31
N GLY A 21 -12.89 5.31 -2.43
CA GLY A 21 -13.74 6.28 -1.77
C GLY A 21 -14.23 5.87 -0.38
N ASP A 22 -13.89 4.66 0.08
CA ASP A 22 -14.28 4.16 1.41
C ASP A 22 -13.54 4.86 2.55
N THR A 23 -12.29 5.29 2.31
CA THR A 23 -11.46 6.02 3.27
C THR A 23 -11.20 7.46 2.81
N PRO A 24 -11.44 8.47 3.65
CA PRO A 24 -11.09 9.85 3.31
C PRO A 24 -9.58 10.01 3.02
N LYS A 25 -9.22 10.70 1.93
CA LYS A 25 -7.81 10.97 1.56
C LYS A 25 -7.03 11.68 2.68
N SER A 26 -7.71 12.47 3.51
CA SER A 26 -7.15 13.15 4.68
C SER A 26 -6.66 12.19 5.78
N LYS A 27 -7.14 10.94 5.81
CA LYS A 27 -6.67 9.91 6.74
C LYS A 27 -5.38 9.22 6.29
N LEU A 28 -4.97 9.39 5.04
CA LEU A 28 -3.73 8.79 4.53
C LEU A 28 -2.50 9.56 5.03
N LYS A 29 -1.44 8.83 5.38
CA LYS A 29 -0.17 9.41 5.85
C LYS A 29 1.02 8.67 5.26
N GLY A 30 2.12 9.40 5.04
CA GLY A 30 3.36 8.85 4.51
C GLY A 30 3.16 8.06 3.21
N ALA A 31 3.66 6.82 3.18
CA ALA A 31 3.62 5.96 2.00
C ALA A 31 2.21 5.74 1.44
N SER A 32 1.17 5.62 2.27
CA SER A 32 -0.18 5.38 1.75
C SER A 32 -0.73 6.56 0.95
N LYS A 33 -0.32 7.79 1.30
CA LYS A 33 -0.71 9.00 0.56
C LYS A 33 -0.01 9.04 -0.80
N SER A 34 1.31 8.87 -0.81
CA SER A 34 2.09 8.84 -2.06
C SER A 34 1.66 7.69 -2.98
N MET A 35 1.37 6.51 -2.44
CA MET A 35 0.87 5.38 -3.22
C MET A 35 -0.51 5.68 -3.83
N MET A 36 -1.42 6.31 -3.09
CA MET A 36 -2.75 6.68 -3.61
C MET A 36 -2.65 7.70 -4.76
N GLU A 37 -1.73 8.66 -4.66
CA GLU A 37 -1.51 9.71 -5.66
C GLU A 37 -0.80 9.16 -6.91
N SER A 38 0.24 8.33 -6.74
CA SER A 38 1.12 7.91 -7.84
C SER A 38 0.79 6.55 -8.46
N MET A 39 -0.06 5.73 -7.84
CA MET A 39 -0.42 4.40 -8.35
C MET A 39 -1.88 4.31 -8.80
N SER A 40 -2.13 3.44 -9.78
CA SER A 40 -3.49 3.07 -10.19
C SER A 40 -4.15 2.13 -9.18
N GLU A 41 -5.48 2.03 -9.22
CA GLU A 41 -6.23 1.12 -8.35
C GLU A 41 -5.74 -0.33 -8.46
N LYS A 42 -5.55 -0.83 -9.69
CA LYS A 42 -5.04 -2.18 -9.94
C LYS A 42 -3.66 -2.41 -9.32
N GLN A 43 -2.76 -1.43 -9.42
CA GLN A 43 -1.44 -1.55 -8.80
C GLN A 43 -1.52 -1.57 -7.28
N LEU A 44 -2.39 -0.77 -6.67
CA LEU A 44 -2.62 -0.79 -5.21
C LEU A 44 -3.20 -2.14 -4.76
N GLU A 45 -4.11 -2.70 -5.55
CA GLU A 45 -4.70 -4.02 -5.33
C GLU A 45 -3.65 -5.12 -5.39
N GLU A 46 -2.78 -5.14 -6.42
CA GLU A 46 -1.67 -6.09 -6.50
C GLU A 46 -0.78 -6.02 -5.26
N PHE A 47 -0.41 -4.81 -4.81
CA PHE A 47 0.42 -4.62 -3.62
C PHE A 47 -0.28 -5.09 -2.35
N ALA A 48 -1.57 -4.78 -2.20
CA ALA A 48 -2.38 -5.14 -1.04
C ALA A 48 -2.67 -6.65 -0.95
N HIS A 49 -2.88 -7.32 -2.09
CA HIS A 49 -3.23 -8.75 -2.17
C HIS A 49 -2.03 -9.71 -2.08
N THR A 50 -0.79 -9.19 -2.07
CA THR A 50 0.37 -10.07 -1.96
C THR A 50 0.36 -10.91 -0.66
N LYS A 51 0.80 -12.17 -0.72
CA LYS A 51 0.84 -13.05 0.45
C LYS A 51 1.70 -12.45 1.57
N ARG A 52 1.12 -12.32 2.78
CA ARG A 52 1.81 -11.83 3.99
C ARG A 52 2.87 -12.78 4.54
N LYS A 53 2.70 -14.09 4.33
CA LYS A 53 3.59 -15.13 4.90
C LYS A 53 4.99 -15.03 4.28
N GLY A 54 6.00 -14.85 5.13
CA GLY A 54 7.43 -14.86 4.75
C GLY A 54 8.00 -13.51 4.29
N LYS A 55 7.25 -12.40 4.39
CA LYS A 55 7.76 -11.07 4.05
C LYS A 55 8.37 -10.38 5.28
N PRO A 56 9.53 -9.71 5.13
CA PRO A 56 10.07 -8.88 6.21
C PRO A 56 9.10 -7.73 6.52
N GLU A 57 8.99 -7.35 7.79
CA GLU A 57 8.13 -6.22 8.21
C GLU A 57 8.56 -4.90 7.57
N LEU A 58 9.87 -4.73 7.39
CA LEU A 58 10.55 -3.60 6.78
C LEU A 58 11.62 -4.13 5.84
N VAL A 59 11.70 -3.61 4.61
CA VAL A 59 12.91 -3.76 3.79
C VAL A 59 13.90 -2.74 4.34
N SER A 60 14.98 -3.21 4.97
CA SER A 60 16.11 -2.35 5.32
C SER A 60 16.59 -1.63 4.07
N LYS A 61 16.85 -0.33 4.21
CA LYS A 61 17.43 0.50 3.16
C LYS A 61 18.94 0.48 3.39
N ASP A 62 19.63 -0.44 2.73
CA ASP A 62 21.07 -0.36 2.51
C ASP A 62 21.41 0.82 1.59
#